data_AF-I1VAL4-F1
#
_entry.id   AF-I1VAL4-F1
#
_cell.length_a   1.000
_cell.length_b   1.000
_cell.length_c   1.000
_cell.angle_alpha   90.00
_cell.angle_beta   90.00
_cell.angle_gamma   90.00
#
_symmetry.space_group_name_H-M   'P 1'
#
loop_
_entity.id
_entity.type
_entity.pdbx_description
1 polymer ?
#
loop_
_entity_poly.entity_id
_entity_poly.type
_entity_poly.pdbx_seq_one_letter_code
_entity_poly.pdbx_strand_id
1 'polypeptide(L)'
;SVAKALSIQAHPNKKHAEELFATRPDLYKDPNHKPEMVTAWLGPFEALCGFRPIADIKFFIQEIDELAAVVGKAACEALVKAESDSGEMQALRECFSALMNSSEESIASALQQFEKRIPSLSAEKKESLQCDLFTRIAADFPGDVGCWSVYFMNYVVLQEGESMFLGPNVPHAYIFGDCLECMACSDNVVRAGLTPKFKDIDTLCSMLDYQPGPVDRFRMQWTAVDAFCQECFPPVPDFAMARLRLPASA
;
A
#
# COMPACT_ATOMS: atom_id res chain seq x y z
N SER A 1 16.01 -6.41 -3.15
CA SER A 1 16.58 -5.33 -2.35
C SER A 1 15.91 -4.02 -2.66
N VAL A 2 15.28 -3.40 -1.66
CA VAL A 2 14.55 -2.13 -1.74
C VAL A 2 15.27 -1.12 -0.84
N ALA A 3 15.96 -0.15 -1.44
CA ALA A 3 16.64 0.93 -0.70
C ALA A 3 15.87 2.26 -0.75
N LYS A 4 14.95 2.39 -1.70
CA LYS A 4 14.05 3.53 -1.90
C LYS A 4 12.65 2.98 -2.13
N ALA A 5 11.63 3.66 -1.60
CA ALA A 5 10.26 3.19 -1.74
C ALA A 5 9.87 3.01 -3.22
N LEU A 6 9.13 1.95 -3.51
CA LEU A 6 8.54 1.69 -4.81
C LEU A 6 7.21 2.43 -4.96
N SER A 7 6.68 2.46 -6.19
CA SER A 7 5.42 3.11 -6.49
C SER A 7 4.27 2.54 -5.66
N ILE A 8 3.36 3.41 -5.19
CA ILE A 8 2.01 2.98 -4.79
C ILE A 8 1.37 2.36 -6.01
N GLN A 9 0.99 1.09 -5.90
CA GLN A 9 0.49 0.31 -7.02
C GLN A 9 -0.59 -0.67 -6.60
N ALA A 10 -1.37 -1.13 -7.58
CA ALA A 10 -2.24 -2.28 -7.45
C ALA A 10 -2.29 -3.05 -8.78
N HIS A 11 -2.66 -4.32 -8.69
CA HIS A 11 -2.78 -5.20 -9.86
C HIS A 11 -4.25 -5.54 -10.11
N PRO A 12 -4.76 -5.41 -11.35
CA PRO A 12 -6.14 -5.76 -11.64
C PRO A 12 -6.37 -7.27 -11.39
N ASN A 13 -7.60 -7.61 -11.02
CA ASN A 13 -8.03 -9.01 -11.10
C ASN A 13 -8.04 -9.52 -12.55
N LYS A 14 -8.16 -10.84 -12.72
CA LYS A 14 -8.03 -11.48 -14.04
C LYS A 14 -8.99 -10.92 -15.09
N LYS A 15 -10.26 -10.74 -14.72
CA LYS A 15 -11.30 -10.21 -15.61
C LYS A 15 -10.98 -8.77 -16.04
N HIS A 16 -10.60 -7.90 -15.09
CA HIS A 16 -10.29 -6.52 -15.41
C HIS A 16 -8.97 -6.43 -16.21
N ALA A 17 -7.99 -7.30 -15.97
CA ALA A 17 -6.78 -7.38 -16.78
C ALA A 17 -7.08 -7.71 -18.25
N GLU A 18 -8.01 -8.64 -18.52
CA GLU A 18 -8.48 -8.96 -19.88
C GLU A 18 -9.12 -7.73 -20.56
N GLU A 19 -9.99 -7.01 -19.84
CA GLU A 19 -10.65 -5.79 -20.32
C GLU A 19 -9.63 -4.68 -20.62
N LEU A 20 -8.67 -4.48 -19.72
CA LEU A 20 -7.61 -3.47 -19.85
C LEU A 20 -6.66 -3.79 -21.00
N PHE A 21 -6.26 -5.05 -21.15
CA PHE A 21 -5.44 -5.50 -22.28
C PHE A 21 -6.15 -5.33 -23.63
N ALA A 22 -7.45 -5.63 -23.69
CA ALA A 22 -8.23 -5.49 -24.92
C ALA A 22 -8.43 -4.02 -25.33
N THR A 23 -8.57 -3.12 -24.36
CA THR A 23 -8.89 -1.70 -24.61
C THR A 23 -7.67 -0.79 -24.67
N ARG A 24 -6.61 -1.08 -23.91
CA ARG A 24 -5.39 -0.27 -23.75
C ARG A 24 -4.11 -1.13 -23.75
N PRO A 25 -3.83 -1.88 -24.82
CA PRO A 25 -2.68 -2.80 -24.90
C PRO A 25 -1.30 -2.08 -24.88
N ASP A 26 -1.28 -0.77 -25.13
CA ASP A 26 -0.11 0.08 -25.00
C ASP A 26 0.28 0.33 -23.54
N LEU A 27 -0.67 0.23 -22.60
CA LEU A 27 -0.45 0.40 -21.17
C LEU A 27 -0.42 -0.93 -20.41
N TYR A 28 -1.32 -1.85 -20.77
CA TYR A 28 -1.47 -3.17 -20.14
C TYR A 28 -0.96 -4.24 -21.09
N LYS A 29 0.00 -5.06 -20.64
CA LYS A 29 0.85 -5.86 -21.55
C LYS A 29 0.38 -7.29 -21.74
N ASP A 30 -0.50 -7.74 -20.87
CA ASP A 30 -1.03 -9.09 -20.89
C ASP A 30 -2.44 -9.11 -20.28
N PRO A 31 -3.25 -10.15 -20.57
CA PRO A 31 -4.58 -10.31 -19.98
C PRO A 31 -4.53 -11.03 -18.63
N ASN A 32 -3.42 -10.98 -17.88
CA ASN A 32 -3.24 -11.76 -16.66
C ASN A 32 -3.33 -10.91 -15.39
N HIS A 33 -3.79 -11.55 -14.32
CA HIS A 33 -3.67 -10.99 -12.98
C HIS A 33 -2.22 -11.09 -12.50
N LYS A 34 -1.91 -10.37 -11.43
CA LYS A 34 -0.57 -10.40 -10.83
C LYS A 34 -0.66 -10.50 -9.30
N PRO A 35 -1.14 -11.64 -8.75
CA PRO A 35 -0.97 -11.91 -7.33
C PRO A 35 0.51 -12.02 -6.99
N GLU A 36 0.91 -11.49 -5.84
CA GLU A 36 2.29 -11.48 -5.38
C GLU A 36 2.34 -11.98 -3.92
N MET A 37 3.43 -12.61 -3.54
CA MET A 37 3.75 -12.92 -2.14
C MET A 37 5.18 -12.52 -1.87
N VAL A 38 5.37 -11.78 -0.79
CA VAL A 38 6.68 -11.30 -0.36
C VAL A 38 7.03 -11.92 0.99
N THR A 39 8.29 -12.30 1.15
CA THR A 39 8.87 -12.83 2.39
C THR A 39 10.10 -12.02 2.75
N ALA A 40 10.14 -11.46 3.96
CA ALA A 40 11.31 -10.71 4.42
C ALA A 40 12.55 -11.61 4.47
N TRP A 41 13.68 -11.11 3.98
CA TRP A 41 14.93 -11.86 3.85
C TRP A 41 16.09 -10.97 4.27
N LEU A 42 17.08 -11.50 5.00
CA LEU A 42 18.24 -10.73 5.48
C LEU A 42 17.89 -9.52 6.36
N GLY A 43 16.81 -9.62 7.15
CA GLY A 43 16.38 -8.59 8.11
C GLY A 43 14.92 -8.16 7.93
N PRO A 44 14.51 -7.07 8.61
CA PRO A 44 13.17 -6.53 8.48
C PRO A 44 12.87 -5.99 7.09
N PHE A 45 11.63 -6.16 6.65
CA PHE A 45 11.11 -5.61 5.40
C PHE A 45 9.89 -4.73 5.67
N GLU A 46 9.93 -3.50 5.17
CA GLU A 46 8.91 -2.47 5.37
C GLU A 46 8.05 -2.33 4.10
N ALA A 47 6.72 -2.28 4.27
CA ALA A 47 5.77 -2.09 3.18
C ALA A 47 4.54 -1.28 3.61
N LEU A 48 3.86 -0.68 2.64
CA LEU A 48 2.47 -0.24 2.76
C LEU A 48 1.58 -1.30 2.10
N CYS A 49 0.49 -1.72 2.74
CA CYS A 49 -0.39 -2.75 2.19
C CYS A 49 -1.85 -2.61 2.63
N GLY A 50 -2.74 -2.43 1.64
CA GLY A 50 -4.17 -2.31 1.83
C GLY A 50 -4.58 -1.12 2.68
N PHE A 51 -5.87 -0.82 2.70
CA PHE A 51 -6.40 0.25 3.53
C PHE A 51 -6.40 -0.15 5.01
N ARG A 52 -5.93 0.76 5.87
CA ARG A 52 -5.95 0.57 7.34
C ARG A 52 -7.39 0.67 7.88
N PRO A 53 -7.65 0.28 9.14
CA PRO A 53 -8.96 0.48 9.76
C PRO A 53 -9.44 1.92 9.62
N ILE A 54 -10.74 2.11 9.35
CA ILE A 54 -11.32 3.44 9.09
C ILE A 54 -11.13 4.39 10.27
N ALA A 55 -11.18 3.87 11.49
CA ALA A 55 -10.90 4.65 12.70
C ALA A 55 -9.52 5.31 12.67
N ASP A 56 -8.51 4.61 12.16
CA ASP A 56 -7.15 5.14 12.04
C ASP A 56 -7.10 6.23 10.95
N ILE A 57 -7.74 6.01 9.80
CA ILE A 57 -7.81 7.01 8.72
C ILE A 57 -8.52 8.28 9.21
N LYS A 58 -9.63 8.14 9.95
CA LYS A 58 -10.36 9.24 10.59
C LYS A 58 -9.43 10.00 11.55
N PHE A 59 -8.66 9.30 12.37
CA PHE A 59 -7.67 9.91 13.28
C PHE A 59 -6.64 10.76 12.51
N PHE A 60 -6.00 10.22 11.46
CA PHE A 60 -5.01 11.01 10.70
C PHE A 60 -5.62 12.22 10.00
N ILE A 61 -6.82 12.08 9.42
CA ILE A 61 -7.52 13.21 8.80
C ILE A 61 -7.87 14.29 9.84
N GLN A 62 -8.22 13.90 11.07
CA GLN A 62 -8.55 14.87 12.13
C GLN A 62 -7.32 15.56 12.72
N GLU A 63 -6.17 14.87 12.75
CA GLU A 63 -4.96 15.38 13.40
C GLU A 63 -3.99 16.08 12.43
N ILE A 64 -4.15 15.89 11.12
CA ILE A 64 -3.28 16.44 10.08
C ILE A 64 -4.10 17.37 9.19
N ASP A 65 -4.21 18.64 9.59
CA ASP A 65 -4.91 19.69 8.84
C ASP A 65 -4.46 19.79 7.37
N GLU A 66 -3.16 19.61 7.10
CA GLU A 66 -2.60 19.64 5.75
C GLU A 66 -3.12 18.50 4.88
N LEU A 67 -3.31 17.32 5.47
CA LEU A 67 -3.93 16.17 4.79
C LEU A 67 -5.42 16.44 4.55
N ALA A 68 -6.14 16.91 5.57
CA ALA A 68 -7.56 17.24 5.45
C ALA A 68 -7.81 18.31 4.38
N ALA A 69 -6.90 19.27 4.24
CA ALA A 69 -6.98 20.32 3.24
C ALA A 69 -6.89 19.76 1.80
N VAL A 70 -5.99 18.81 1.53
CA VAL A 70 -5.84 18.22 0.19
C VAL A 70 -6.87 17.15 -0.13
N VAL A 71 -7.41 16.45 0.88
CA VAL A 71 -8.55 15.53 0.70
C VAL A 71 -9.84 16.32 0.43
N GLY A 72 -9.97 17.49 1.04
CA GLY A 72 -11.11 18.38 0.88
C GLY A 72 -12.21 18.12 1.90
N LYS A 73 -12.80 19.22 2.39
CA LYS A 73 -13.77 19.24 3.50
C LYS A 73 -14.95 18.29 3.30
N ALA A 74 -15.53 18.22 2.10
CA ALA A 74 -16.70 17.40 1.84
C ALA A 74 -16.41 15.90 2.03
N ALA A 75 -15.28 15.41 1.50
CA ALA A 75 -14.88 14.02 1.64
C ALA A 75 -14.51 13.69 3.10
N CYS A 76 -13.75 14.56 3.76
CA CYS A 76 -13.43 14.41 5.18
C CYS A 76 -14.70 14.31 6.05
N GLU A 77 -15.69 15.17 5.82
CA GLU A 77 -16.95 15.12 6.54
C GLU A 77 -17.76 13.85 6.25
N ALA A 78 -17.78 13.38 5.01
CA ALA A 78 -18.44 12.13 4.63
C ALA A 78 -17.82 10.94 5.37
N LEU A 79 -16.49 10.86 5.44
CA LEU A 79 -15.79 9.81 6.17
C LEU A 79 -16.11 9.84 7.65
N VAL A 80 -16.06 11.02 8.29
CA VAL A 80 -16.34 11.16 9.72
C VAL A 80 -17.78 10.77 10.07
N LYS A 81 -18.75 11.09 9.19
CA LYS A 81 -20.18 10.77 9.40
C LYS A 81 -20.56 9.33 9.04
N ALA A 82 -19.68 8.58 8.39
CA ALA A 82 -19.96 7.20 8.02
C ALA A 82 -19.91 6.29 9.26
N GLU A 83 -21.01 5.56 9.50
CA GLU A 83 -21.20 4.68 10.67
C GLU A 83 -21.52 3.21 10.29
N SER A 84 -21.75 2.93 9.00
CA SER A 84 -22.01 1.57 8.50
C SER A 84 -20.88 1.11 7.60
N ASP A 85 -20.58 -0.19 7.57
CA ASP A 85 -19.50 -0.76 6.75
C ASP A 85 -19.56 -0.31 5.28
N SER A 86 -20.76 -0.35 4.67
CA SER A 86 -20.96 0.11 3.29
C SER A 86 -20.73 1.61 3.13
N GLY A 87 -21.17 2.41 4.11
CA GLY A 87 -20.98 3.86 4.11
C GLY A 87 -19.52 4.25 4.31
N GLU A 88 -18.80 3.52 5.17
CA GLU A 88 -17.37 3.75 5.41
C GLU A 88 -16.53 3.39 4.18
N MET A 89 -16.84 2.27 3.51
CA MET A 89 -16.19 1.89 2.26
C MET A 89 -16.40 2.94 1.16
N GLN A 90 -17.62 3.44 1.01
CA GLN A 90 -17.92 4.51 0.06
C GLN A 90 -17.17 5.80 0.40
N ALA A 91 -17.21 6.24 1.66
CA ALA A 91 -16.55 7.46 2.07
C ALA A 91 -15.02 7.36 1.96
N LEU A 92 -14.43 6.20 2.25
CA LEU A 92 -13.02 5.93 2.01
C LEU A 92 -12.66 6.06 0.53
N ARG A 93 -13.49 5.50 -0.35
CA ARG A 93 -13.32 5.64 -1.79
C ARG A 93 -13.35 7.10 -2.22
N GLU A 94 -14.31 7.87 -1.72
CA GLU A 94 -14.41 9.31 -2.00
C GLU A 94 -13.19 10.08 -1.49
N CYS A 95 -12.74 9.86 -0.25
CA CYS A 95 -11.54 10.48 0.30
C CYS A 95 -10.27 10.16 -0.49
N PHE A 96 -10.04 8.88 -0.77
CA PHE A 96 -8.83 8.46 -1.48
C PHE A 96 -8.84 8.93 -2.93
N SER A 97 -10.00 8.92 -3.60
CA SER A 97 -10.14 9.44 -4.95
C SER A 97 -9.94 10.95 -5.00
N ALA A 98 -10.46 11.69 -4.01
CA ALA A 98 -10.25 13.13 -3.89
C ALA A 98 -8.77 13.47 -3.72
N LEU A 99 -8.07 12.77 -2.82
CA LEU A 99 -6.62 12.91 -2.66
C LEU A 99 -5.86 12.67 -3.97
N MET A 100 -6.14 11.56 -4.65
CA MET A 100 -5.41 11.18 -5.87
C MET A 100 -5.68 12.10 -7.06
N ASN A 101 -6.81 12.81 -7.06
CA ASN A 101 -7.18 13.78 -8.09
C ASN A 101 -6.87 15.24 -7.72
N SER A 102 -6.32 15.50 -6.53
CA SER A 102 -5.89 16.83 -6.13
C SER A 102 -4.70 17.30 -6.97
N SER A 103 -4.62 18.61 -7.21
CA SER A 103 -3.59 19.18 -8.07
C SER A 103 -2.20 18.97 -7.47
N GLU A 104 -1.21 18.74 -8.33
CA GLU A 104 0.19 18.55 -7.89
C GLU A 104 0.71 19.74 -7.07
N GLU A 105 0.28 20.96 -7.40
CA GLU A 105 0.60 22.17 -6.64
C GLU A 105 0.02 22.13 -5.22
N SER A 106 -1.25 21.73 -5.06
CA SER A 106 -1.90 21.63 -3.76
C SER A 106 -1.25 20.55 -2.91
N ILE A 107 -0.96 19.39 -3.50
CA ILE A 107 -0.24 18.29 -2.86
C ILE A 107 1.14 18.75 -2.38
N ALA A 108 1.95 19.34 -3.27
CA ALA A 108 3.30 19.78 -2.94
C ALA A 108 3.29 20.86 -1.85
N SER A 109 2.36 21.81 -1.93
CA SER A 109 2.22 22.87 -0.91
C SER A 109 1.86 22.30 0.46
N ALA A 110 0.90 21.36 0.52
CA ALA A 110 0.50 20.73 1.78
C ALA A 110 1.60 19.86 2.38
N LEU A 111 2.33 19.09 1.55
CA LEU A 111 3.48 18.30 2.00
C LEU A 111 4.54 19.21 2.64
N GLN A 112 4.90 20.31 1.97
CA GLN A 112 5.87 21.27 2.50
C GLN A 112 5.40 21.93 3.80
N GLN A 113 4.11 22.22 3.94
CA GLN A 113 3.55 22.78 5.17
C GLN A 113 3.65 21.78 6.32
N PHE A 114 3.29 20.52 6.08
CA PHE A 114 3.36 19.48 7.10
C PHE A 114 4.82 19.17 7.48
N GLU A 115 5.75 19.08 6.53
CA GLU A 115 7.19 18.95 6.78
C GLU A 115 7.72 20.08 7.67
N LYS A 116 7.26 21.32 7.48
CA LYS A 116 7.61 22.47 8.34
C LYS A 116 6.98 22.39 9.73
N ARG A 117 5.80 21.78 9.85
CA ARG A 117 5.10 21.60 11.13
C ARG A 117 5.79 20.53 11.98
N ILE A 118 6.23 19.42 11.38
CA ILE A 118 6.78 18.24 12.08
C ILE A 118 7.79 18.62 13.19
N PRO A 119 8.82 19.46 12.97
CA PRO A 119 9.79 19.81 14.01
C PRO A 119 9.19 20.36 15.30
N SER A 120 8.08 21.11 15.21
CA SER A 120 7.38 21.73 16.34
C SER A 120 6.50 20.78 17.15
N LEU A 121 6.21 19.58 16.63
CA LEU A 121 5.41 18.58 17.33
C LEU A 121 6.20 17.95 18.48
N SER A 122 5.48 17.53 19.54
CA SER A 122 6.06 16.73 20.62
C SER A 122 6.51 15.36 20.11
N ALA A 123 7.36 14.66 20.87
CA ALA A 123 7.83 13.33 20.49
C ALA A 123 6.66 12.34 20.35
N GLU A 124 5.69 12.40 21.27
CA GLU A 124 4.50 11.55 21.27
C GLU A 124 3.61 11.84 20.05
N LYS A 125 3.50 13.11 19.62
CA LYS A 125 2.78 13.47 18.40
C LYS A 125 3.51 13.02 17.14
N LYS A 126 4.84 13.10 17.10
CA LYS A 126 5.63 12.59 15.97
C LYS A 126 5.46 11.08 15.78
N GLU A 127 5.47 10.34 16.88
CA GLU A 127 5.27 8.89 16.87
C GLU A 127 3.85 8.53 16.43
N SER A 128 2.82 9.11 17.09
CA SER A 128 1.42 8.82 16.76
C SER A 128 1.02 9.22 15.33
N LEU A 129 1.63 10.27 14.76
CA LEU A 129 1.39 10.72 13.39
C LEU A 129 2.36 10.10 12.36
N GLN A 130 3.13 9.09 12.75
CA GLN A 130 4.07 8.38 11.87
C GLN A 130 5.00 9.34 11.10
N CYS A 131 5.44 10.43 11.74
CA CYS A 131 6.18 11.51 11.07
C CYS A 131 7.53 11.03 10.51
N ASP A 132 8.19 10.08 11.16
CA ASP A 132 9.47 9.54 10.68
C ASP A 132 9.32 8.78 9.36
N LEU A 133 8.29 7.95 9.25
CA LEU A 133 7.97 7.23 8.01
C LEU A 133 7.58 8.20 6.89
N PHE A 134 6.70 9.16 7.19
CA PHE A 134 6.31 10.20 6.25
C PHE A 134 7.53 10.98 5.74
N THR A 135 8.39 11.44 6.65
CA THR A 135 9.59 12.24 6.31
C THR A 135 10.56 11.45 5.43
N ARG A 136 10.77 10.15 5.72
CA ARG A 136 11.60 9.27 4.88
C ARG A 136 11.06 9.17 3.46
N ILE A 137 9.75 8.91 3.32
CA ILE A 137 9.11 8.77 2.00
C ILE A 137 9.09 10.11 1.25
N ALA A 138 8.79 11.22 1.93
CA ALA A 138 8.75 12.55 1.33
C ALA A 138 10.14 13.04 0.86
N ALA A 139 11.21 12.68 1.59
CA ALA A 139 12.58 12.96 1.16
C ALA A 139 12.93 12.25 -0.16
N ASP A 140 12.40 11.04 -0.35
CA ASP A 140 12.56 10.25 -1.56
C ASP A 140 11.70 10.75 -2.73
N PHE A 141 10.50 11.26 -2.45
CA PHE A 141 9.50 11.67 -3.43
C PHE A 141 8.88 13.05 -3.10
N PRO A 142 9.67 14.14 -3.14
CA PRO A 142 9.20 15.46 -2.75
C PRO A 142 8.07 15.93 -3.66
N GLY A 143 6.94 16.31 -3.06
CA GLY A 143 5.76 16.79 -3.79
C GLY A 143 4.86 15.69 -4.38
N ASP A 144 5.17 14.41 -4.18
CA ASP A 144 4.38 13.30 -4.73
C ASP A 144 3.20 12.93 -3.81
N VAL A 145 2.00 12.78 -4.39
CA VAL A 145 0.76 12.40 -3.68
C VAL A 145 0.87 11.08 -2.91
N GLY A 146 1.75 10.18 -3.36
CA GLY A 146 2.02 8.91 -2.70
C GLY A 146 2.52 9.07 -1.25
N CYS A 147 3.12 10.20 -0.88
CA CYS A 147 3.54 10.47 0.50
C CYS A 147 2.34 10.48 1.47
N TRP A 148 1.18 10.95 1.02
CA TRP A 148 -0.05 10.94 1.81
C TRP A 148 -0.67 9.55 1.95
N SER A 149 -0.31 8.60 1.08
CA SER A 149 -0.84 7.23 1.13
C SER A 149 -0.44 6.50 2.42
N VAL A 150 0.63 6.96 3.10
CA VAL A 150 1.03 6.51 4.44
C VAL A 150 -0.13 6.57 5.43
N TYR A 151 -1.04 7.53 5.31
CA TYR A 151 -2.15 7.71 6.26
C TYR A 151 -3.42 6.95 5.91
N PHE A 152 -3.49 6.38 4.70
CA PHE A 152 -4.62 5.56 4.25
C PHE A 152 -4.31 4.07 4.31
N MET A 153 -3.03 3.69 4.19
CA MET A 153 -2.63 2.28 4.01
C MET A 153 -1.97 1.72 5.26
N ASN A 154 -2.06 0.42 5.54
CA ASN A 154 -1.34 -0.16 6.67
C ASN A 154 0.17 -0.05 6.46
N TYR A 155 0.91 0.44 7.45
CA TYR A 155 2.37 0.31 7.48
C TYR A 155 2.75 -1.01 8.13
N VAL A 156 3.45 -1.86 7.38
CA VAL A 156 3.77 -3.24 7.73
C VAL A 156 5.28 -3.37 7.88
N VAL A 157 5.71 -3.95 8.99
CA VAL A 157 7.09 -4.41 9.16
C VAL A 157 7.05 -5.92 9.32
N LEU A 158 7.59 -6.63 8.33
CA LEU A 158 7.80 -8.07 8.35
C LEU A 158 9.17 -8.35 8.97
N GLN A 159 9.21 -9.21 9.98
CA GLN A 159 10.47 -9.76 10.48
C GLN A 159 11.00 -10.83 9.54
N GLU A 160 12.29 -11.15 9.62
CA GLU A 160 12.92 -12.13 8.72
C GLU A 160 12.13 -13.46 8.69
N GLY A 161 11.74 -13.89 7.49
CA GLY A 161 10.95 -15.09 7.27
C GLY A 161 9.44 -14.92 7.48
N GLU A 162 8.95 -13.77 7.93
CA GLU A 162 7.53 -13.44 7.83
C GLU A 162 7.16 -13.09 6.38
N SER A 163 5.91 -13.38 6.03
CA SER A 163 5.42 -13.22 4.66
C SER A 163 4.07 -12.53 4.63
N MET A 164 3.78 -11.86 3.53
CA MET A 164 2.46 -11.31 3.24
C MET A 164 2.06 -11.57 1.78
N PHE A 165 0.76 -11.71 1.55
CA PHE A 165 0.18 -11.89 0.24
C PHE A 165 -0.53 -10.63 -0.24
N LEU A 166 -0.29 -10.29 -1.50
CA LEU A 166 -0.83 -9.15 -2.22
C LEU A 166 -1.82 -9.66 -3.26
N GLY A 167 -3.10 -9.59 -2.89
CA GLY A 167 -4.19 -9.95 -3.79
C GLY A 167 -4.42 -8.89 -4.88
N PRO A 168 -5.25 -9.22 -5.87
CA PRO A 168 -5.67 -8.25 -6.87
C PRO A 168 -6.42 -7.09 -6.19
N ASN A 169 -6.34 -5.91 -6.79
CA ASN A 169 -7.04 -4.69 -6.37
C ASN A 169 -6.66 -4.17 -4.96
N VAL A 170 -5.62 -4.73 -4.34
CA VAL A 170 -5.09 -4.24 -3.06
C VAL A 170 -3.97 -3.24 -3.34
N PRO A 171 -4.08 -1.97 -2.88
CA PRO A 171 -3.00 -1.02 -3.02
C PRO A 171 -1.83 -1.44 -2.13
N HIS A 172 -0.60 -1.36 -2.62
CA HIS A 172 0.60 -1.66 -1.85
C HIS A 172 1.83 -0.90 -2.39
N ALA A 173 2.88 -0.83 -1.58
CA ALA A 173 4.20 -0.37 -1.97
C ALA A 173 5.26 -0.93 -1.03
N TYR A 174 6.39 -1.37 -1.58
CA TYR A 174 7.55 -1.75 -0.76
C TYR A 174 8.35 -0.50 -0.40
N ILE A 175 8.72 -0.36 0.86
CA ILE A 175 9.36 0.85 1.39
C ILE A 175 10.86 0.64 1.57
N PHE A 176 11.26 -0.44 2.25
CA PHE A 176 12.66 -0.67 2.59
C PHE A 176 12.94 -2.13 2.95
N GLY A 177 14.14 -2.61 2.64
CA GLY A 177 14.65 -3.91 3.10
C GLY A 177 14.83 -4.93 1.98
N ASP A 178 15.24 -6.13 2.37
CA ASP A 178 15.46 -7.26 1.49
C ASP A 178 14.32 -8.28 1.61
N CYS A 179 13.94 -8.86 0.49
CA CYS A 179 12.85 -9.81 0.43
C CYS A 179 13.01 -10.80 -0.72
N LEU A 180 12.34 -11.93 -0.58
CA LEU A 180 12.02 -12.86 -1.66
C LEU A 180 10.60 -12.58 -2.13
N GLU A 181 10.43 -12.42 -3.43
CA GLU A 181 9.13 -12.14 -4.06
C GLU A 181 8.81 -13.26 -5.06
N CYS A 182 7.57 -13.77 -4.98
CA CYS A 182 7.00 -14.70 -5.94
C CYS A 182 5.70 -14.10 -6.48
N MET A 183 5.49 -14.17 -7.79
CA MET A 183 4.34 -13.56 -8.45
C MET A 183 3.92 -14.35 -9.67
N ALA A 184 2.65 -14.22 -10.06
CA ALA A 184 2.21 -14.70 -11.37
C ALA A 184 2.91 -13.94 -12.50
N CYS A 185 3.05 -14.57 -13.67
CA CYS A 185 3.63 -13.95 -14.85
C CYS A 185 2.68 -12.89 -15.43
N SER A 186 2.89 -11.63 -15.05
CA SER A 186 2.19 -10.45 -15.59
C SER A 186 3.03 -9.20 -15.34
N ASP A 187 2.96 -8.23 -16.26
CA ASP A 187 3.57 -6.91 -16.11
C ASP A 187 2.53 -5.80 -15.83
N ASN A 188 1.27 -6.17 -15.58
CA ASN A 188 0.20 -5.22 -15.32
C ASN A 188 0.37 -4.54 -13.96
N VAL A 189 0.70 -3.25 -13.99
CA VAL A 189 0.87 -2.42 -12.79
C VAL A 189 0.15 -1.10 -12.97
N VAL A 190 -0.85 -0.82 -12.14
CA VAL A 190 -1.53 0.48 -12.08
C VAL A 190 -0.93 1.29 -10.95
N ARG A 191 -0.34 2.45 -11.26
CA ARG A 191 0.39 3.28 -10.29
C ARG A 191 -0.41 4.52 -9.87
N ALA A 192 -0.20 4.94 -8.63
CA ALA A 192 -0.88 6.07 -8.00
C ALA A 192 0.06 7.19 -7.51
N GLY A 193 1.30 6.85 -7.15
CA GLY A 193 2.24 7.76 -6.52
C GLY A 193 3.56 7.08 -6.20
N LEU A 194 4.45 7.82 -5.54
CA LEU A 194 5.85 7.45 -5.29
C LEU A 194 6.56 7.04 -6.59
N THR A 195 6.30 7.79 -7.66
CA THR A 195 6.83 7.42 -8.98
C THR A 195 6.84 8.58 -9.97
N PRO A 196 7.91 8.72 -10.77
CA PRO A 196 7.90 9.60 -11.94
C PRO A 196 7.24 8.95 -13.16
N LYS A 197 6.88 7.65 -13.09
CA LYS A 197 6.25 6.93 -14.20
C LYS A 197 4.78 7.35 -14.36
N PHE A 198 4.18 6.96 -15.48
CA PHE A 198 2.77 7.18 -15.74
C PHE A 198 1.88 6.64 -14.59
N LYS A 199 0.90 7.44 -14.18
CA LYS A 199 -0.09 7.17 -13.14
C LYS A 199 -1.46 7.13 -13.79
N ASP A 200 -2.14 5.99 -13.69
CA ASP A 200 -3.51 5.81 -14.20
C ASP A 200 -4.49 5.89 -13.03
N ILE A 201 -4.71 7.13 -12.58
CA ILE A 201 -5.46 7.42 -11.35
C ILE A 201 -6.91 6.93 -11.45
N ASP A 202 -7.56 7.16 -12.59
CA ASP A 202 -8.95 6.75 -12.80
C ASP A 202 -9.10 5.23 -12.70
N THR A 203 -8.23 4.48 -13.37
CA THR A 203 -8.28 3.01 -13.33
C THR A 203 -8.00 2.51 -11.93
N LEU A 204 -6.99 3.08 -11.26
CA LEU A 204 -6.66 2.72 -9.88
C LEU A 204 -7.88 2.91 -8.97
N CYS A 205 -8.38 4.14 -8.86
CA CYS A 205 -9.50 4.47 -7.97
C CYS A 205 -10.79 3.70 -8.33
N SER A 206 -10.94 3.28 -9.58
CA SER A 206 -12.09 2.46 -9.98
C SER A 206 -11.99 1.01 -9.51
N MET A 207 -10.78 0.46 -9.45
CA MET A 207 -10.56 -0.99 -9.29
C MET A 207 -10.25 -1.44 -7.87
N LEU A 208 -9.75 -0.56 -6.99
CA LEU A 208 -9.38 -0.94 -5.63
C LEU A 208 -10.57 -1.56 -4.86
N ASP A 209 -10.27 -2.51 -3.97
CA ASP A 209 -11.31 -3.22 -3.20
C ASP A 209 -11.98 -2.35 -2.12
N TYR A 210 -11.30 -1.27 -1.69
CA TYR A 210 -11.69 -0.39 -0.59
C TYR A 210 -12.13 -1.12 0.67
N GLN A 211 -11.59 -2.31 0.93
CA GLN A 211 -11.88 -3.05 2.15
C GLN A 211 -10.90 -2.57 3.22
N PRO A 212 -11.29 -1.71 4.17
CA PRO A 212 -10.43 -1.36 5.29
C PRO A 212 -10.26 -2.55 6.22
N GLY A 213 -9.14 -2.63 6.92
CA GLY A 213 -8.96 -3.65 7.94
C GLY A 213 -7.55 -3.73 8.50
N PRO A 214 -7.36 -4.56 9.52
CA PRO A 214 -6.06 -4.75 10.13
C PRO A 214 -5.09 -5.41 9.15
N VAL A 215 -3.81 -5.08 9.29
CA VAL A 215 -2.72 -5.62 8.47
C VAL A 215 -2.62 -7.15 8.50
N ASP A 216 -3.04 -7.78 9.59
CA ASP A 216 -2.92 -9.23 9.78
C ASP A 216 -3.65 -10.05 8.73
N ARG A 217 -4.65 -9.48 8.05
CA ARG A 217 -5.36 -10.15 6.94
C ARG A 217 -4.46 -10.44 5.73
N PHE A 218 -3.34 -9.73 5.60
CA PHE A 218 -2.36 -9.92 4.54
C PHE A 218 -1.23 -10.87 4.96
N ARG A 219 -1.05 -11.11 6.26
CA ARG A 219 0.02 -11.97 6.76
C ARG A 219 -0.24 -13.42 6.39
N MET A 220 0.81 -14.08 5.93
CA MET A 220 0.76 -15.47 5.51
C MET A 220 1.26 -16.39 6.61
N GLN A 221 0.56 -17.51 6.77
CA GLN A 221 0.94 -18.56 7.71
C GLN A 221 1.79 -19.63 7.02
N TRP A 222 2.85 -20.04 7.71
CA TRP A 222 3.73 -21.12 7.27
C TRP A 222 3.39 -22.40 8.04
N THR A 223 3.14 -23.49 7.34
CA THR A 223 2.85 -24.81 7.92
C THR A 223 4.10 -25.66 7.90
N ALA A 224 4.45 -26.28 9.03
CA ALA A 224 5.54 -27.24 9.07
C ALA A 224 5.14 -28.55 8.37
N VAL A 225 5.97 -29.00 7.43
CA VAL A 225 5.83 -30.32 6.79
C VAL A 225 6.63 -31.35 7.59
N ASP A 226 7.87 -30.99 7.95
CA ASP A 226 8.75 -31.77 8.82
C ASP A 226 9.70 -30.85 9.62
N ALA A 227 10.75 -31.41 10.22
CA ALA A 227 11.71 -30.67 11.05
C ALA A 227 12.54 -29.63 10.28
N PHE A 228 12.63 -29.73 8.96
CA PHE A 228 13.47 -28.90 8.10
C PHE A 228 12.68 -28.14 7.04
N CYS A 229 11.44 -28.55 6.74
CA CYS A 229 10.62 -27.99 5.69
C CYS A 229 9.36 -27.30 6.23
N GLN A 230 9.10 -26.08 5.74
CA GLN A 230 7.83 -25.38 5.91
C GLN A 230 7.29 -24.92 4.56
N GLU A 231 5.97 -24.95 4.42
CA GLU A 231 5.25 -24.54 3.21
C GLU A 231 4.28 -23.41 3.50
N CYS A 232 4.01 -22.61 2.47
CA CYS A 232 3.06 -21.51 2.50
C CYS A 232 2.26 -21.46 1.20
N PHE A 233 0.94 -21.45 1.35
CA PHE A 233 -0.01 -21.51 0.24
C PHE A 233 -0.83 -20.22 0.20
N PRO A 234 -0.47 -19.24 -0.64
CA PRO A 234 -1.33 -18.09 -0.90
C PRO A 234 -2.64 -18.55 -1.55
N PRO A 235 -3.72 -17.75 -1.48
CA PRO A 235 -5.04 -18.13 -1.99
C PRO A 235 -5.13 -18.02 -3.53
N VAL A 236 -4.12 -18.52 -4.25
CA VAL A 236 -4.02 -18.55 -5.70
C VAL A 236 -3.40 -19.86 -6.18
N PRO A 237 -3.79 -20.38 -7.36
CA PRO A 237 -3.22 -21.61 -7.90
C PRO A 237 -1.85 -21.40 -8.56
N ASP A 238 -1.45 -20.13 -8.80
CA ASP A 238 -0.30 -19.77 -9.62
C ASP A 238 1.05 -20.20 -9.01
N PHE A 239 1.15 -20.23 -7.67
CA PHE A 239 2.38 -20.59 -6.97
C PHE A 239 2.14 -20.98 -5.50
N ALA A 240 3.12 -21.66 -4.91
CA ALA A 240 3.29 -21.87 -3.47
C ALA A 240 4.77 -21.70 -3.13
N MET A 241 5.09 -21.41 -1.86
CA MET A 241 6.47 -21.30 -1.41
C MET A 241 6.80 -22.37 -0.37
N ALA A 242 7.99 -22.96 -0.50
CA ALA A 242 8.56 -23.84 0.51
C ALA A 242 9.91 -23.28 0.95
N ARG A 243 10.26 -23.46 2.23
CA ARG A 243 11.58 -23.12 2.76
C ARG A 243 12.17 -24.30 3.51
N LEU A 244 13.43 -24.58 3.21
CA LEU A 244 14.22 -25.64 3.81
C LEU A 244 15.30 -25.01 4.71
N ARG A 245 15.27 -25.30 6.01
CA ARG A 245 16.32 -24.91 6.96
C ARG A 245 17.09 -26.16 7.37
N LEU A 246 18.26 -26.35 6.77
CA LEU A 246 19.16 -27.45 7.13
C LEU A 246 19.91 -27.11 8.43
N PRO A 247 20.22 -28.10 9.28
CA PRO A 247 21.05 -27.87 10.45
C PRO A 247 22.44 -27.42 9.98
N ALA A 248 23.07 -26.53 10.75
CA ALA A 248 24.48 -26.22 10.53
C ALA A 248 25.28 -27.53 10.61
N SER A 249 26.12 -27.79 9.62
CA SER A 249 27.08 -28.90 9.70
C SER A 249 27.94 -28.71 10.95
N ALA A 250 27.98 -29.74 11.80
CA ALA A 250 28.79 -29.78 13.02
C ALA A 250 30.29 -29.66 12.73
#